data_AF-A0A6G0WVW2-F1
#
_entry.id   AF-A0A6G0WVW2-F1
#
_cell.length_a   1.000
_cell.length_b   1.000
_cell.length_c   1.000
_cell.angle_alpha   90.00
_cell.angle_beta   90.00
_cell.angle_gamma   90.00
#
_symmetry.space_group_name_H-M   'P 1'
#
loop_
_entity.id
_entity.type
_entity.pdbx_description
1 polymer ?
#
loop_
_entity_poly.entity_id
_entity_poly.type
_entity_poly.pdbx_seq_one_letter_code
_entity_poly.pdbx_strand_id
1 'polypeptide(L)'
;MHEAFSTKTTSVAFICAVIFGSVAVSTNVENGTYTWSINPTRIQLLIKASVHLFATSSLTHFSKDVPVLEQCIRLIELLAMPGTYRTILIRAGASRHIKYILSSHSHPGLRVLGERALVALDMTSS
;
A
#
# COMPACT_ATOMS: atom_id res chain seq x y z
N MET A 1 -25.51 17.09 0.04
CA MET A 1 -24.48 17.73 0.90
C MET A 1 -23.62 16.69 1.63
N HIS A 2 -24.20 15.60 2.16
CA HIS A 2 -23.47 14.49 2.79
C HIS A 2 -22.47 13.76 1.86
N GLU A 3 -22.83 13.50 0.60
CA GLU A 3 -21.95 12.79 -0.35
C GLU A 3 -20.69 13.59 -0.71
N ALA A 4 -20.82 14.91 -0.91
CA ALA A 4 -19.69 15.79 -1.20
C ALA A 4 -18.72 15.91 -0.02
N PHE A 5 -19.24 15.82 1.22
CA PHE A 5 -18.41 15.79 2.42
C PHE A 5 -17.71 14.43 2.58
N SER A 6 -18.40 13.34 2.23
CA SER A 6 -17.84 11.99 2.21
C SER A 6 -16.71 11.83 1.17
N THR A 7 -16.85 12.38 -0.04
CA THR A 7 -15.80 12.34 -1.07
C THR A 7 -14.58 13.19 -0.71
N LYS A 8 -14.78 14.35 -0.08
CA LYS A 8 -13.67 15.20 0.40
C LYS A 8 -12.90 14.52 1.53
N THR A 9 -13.60 13.90 2.48
CA THR A 9 -12.97 13.18 3.60
C THR A 9 -12.23 11.92 3.16
N THR A 10 -12.72 11.17 2.17
CA THR A 10 -11.99 10.01 1.61
C THR A 10 -10.72 10.42 0.88
N SER A 11 -10.73 11.55 0.17
CA SER A 11 -9.55 12.09 -0.52
C SER A 11 -8.48 12.55 0.48
N VAL A 12 -8.89 13.18 1.58
CA VAL A 12 -7.96 13.55 2.67
C VAL A 12 -7.40 12.30 3.34
N ALA A 13 -8.24 11.30 3.64
CA ALA A 13 -7.79 10.03 4.21
C ALA A 13 -6.79 9.32 3.30
N PHE A 14 -7.00 9.35 1.98
CA PHE A 14 -6.06 8.85 0.97
C PHE A 14 -4.70 9.54 1.07
N ILE A 15 -4.69 10.87 0.99
CA ILE A 15 -3.46 11.66 1.04
C ILE A 15 -2.72 11.43 2.36
N CYS A 16 -3.44 11.41 3.49
CA CYS A 16 -2.85 11.10 4.79
C CYS A 16 -2.25 9.71 4.84
N ALA A 17 -2.94 8.68 4.34
CA ALA A 17 -2.43 7.31 4.30
C ALA A 17 -1.15 7.20 3.46
N VAL A 18 -1.09 7.89 2.32
CA VAL A 18 0.10 7.94 1.46
C VAL A 18 1.27 8.66 2.15
N ILE A 19 1.02 9.82 2.76
CA ILE A 19 2.05 10.58 3.49
C ILE A 19 2.57 9.76 4.66
N PHE A 20 1.69 9.23 5.51
CA PHE A 20 2.09 8.48 6.69
C PHE A 20 2.74 7.13 6.36
N GLY A 21 2.34 6.49 5.26
CA GLY A 21 3.03 5.33 4.70
C GLY A 21 4.45 5.68 4.23
N SER A 22 4.60 6.81 3.52
CA SER A 22 5.90 7.26 3.01
C SER A 22 6.89 7.58 4.12
N VAL A 23 6.44 8.26 5.19
CA VAL A 23 7.31 8.55 6.35
C VAL A 23 7.53 7.31 7.23
N ALA A 24 6.87 6.18 7.01
CA ALA A 24 7.21 4.94 7.70
C ALA A 24 8.55 4.34 7.22
N VAL A 25 9.08 4.85 6.10
CA VAL A 25 10.36 4.45 5.53
C VAL A 25 11.46 5.42 5.96
N SER A 26 12.63 4.89 6.32
CA SER A 26 13.86 5.65 6.56
C SER A 26 14.92 5.20 5.58
N THR A 27 15.59 6.16 4.93
CA THR A 27 16.71 5.89 4.02
C THR A 27 18.01 6.25 4.73
N ASN A 28 18.91 5.28 4.84
CA ASN A 28 20.26 5.49 5.34
C ASN A 28 21.25 5.42 4.17
N VAL A 29 22.31 6.22 4.25
CA VAL A 29 23.42 6.17 3.31
C VAL A 29 24.67 5.78 4.10
N GLU A 30 25.12 4.55 3.91
CA GLU A 30 26.36 4.05 4.51
C GLU A 30 27.32 3.68 3.38
N ASN A 31 28.53 4.27 3.40
CA ASN A 31 29.58 4.04 2.39
C ASN A 31 29.11 4.20 0.93
N GLY A 32 28.22 5.16 0.65
CA GLY A 32 27.66 5.40 -0.69
C GLY A 32 26.57 4.41 -1.12
N THR A 33 26.19 3.46 -0.25
CA THR A 33 25.08 2.54 -0.49
C THR A 33 23.81 3.05 0.19
N TYR A 34 22.74 3.18 -0.60
CA TYR A 34 21.42 3.53 -0.09
C TYR A 34 20.74 2.28 0.48
N THR A 35 20.53 2.24 1.78
CA THR A 35 19.68 1.24 2.42
C THR A 35 18.37 1.89 2.84
N TRP A 36 17.27 1.18 2.68
CA TRP A 36 15.96 1.62 3.14
C TRP A 36 15.47 0.66 4.20
N SER A 37 14.95 1.20 5.29
CA SER A 37 14.41 0.46 6.43
C SER A 37 13.01 0.94 6.73
N ILE A 38 12.20 0.08 7.32
CA ILE A 38 10.85 0.42 7.74
C ILE A 38 10.83 0.54 9.25
N ASN A 39 10.17 1.59 9.74
CA ASN A 39 9.91 1.75 11.16
C ASN A 39 8.69 0.88 11.56
N PRO A 40 8.88 -0.23 12.29
CA PRO A 40 7.80 -1.17 12.58
C PRO A 40 6.69 -0.54 13.44
N THR A 41 7.02 0.40 14.33
CA THR A 41 6.06 1.13 15.16
C THR A 41 5.12 2.00 14.32
N ARG A 42 5.66 2.68 13.29
CA ARG A 42 4.85 3.48 12.37
C ARG A 42 3.89 2.60 11.56
N ILE A 43 4.36 1.44 11.09
CA ILE A 43 3.48 0.48 10.40
C ILE A 43 2.38 -0.03 11.34
N GLN A 44 2.71 -0.36 12.59
CA GLN A 44 1.70 -0.79 13.56
C GLN A 44 0.61 0.26 13.77
N LEU A 45 0.97 1.55 13.85
CA LEU A 45 0.01 2.64 13.96
C LEU A 45 -0.88 2.75 12.73
N LEU A 46 -0.33 2.59 11.52
CA LEU A 46 -1.11 2.57 10.28
C LEU A 46 -2.10 1.40 10.25
N ILE A 47 -1.68 0.21 10.69
CA ILE A 47 -2.55 -0.96 10.78
C ILE A 47 -3.69 -0.72 11.78
N LYS A 48 -3.38 -0.18 12.97
CA LYS A 48 -4.39 0.20 13.98
C LYS A 48 -5.36 1.26 13.46
N ALA A 49 -4.90 2.19 12.63
CA ALA A 49 -5.72 3.18 11.95
C ALA A 49 -6.49 2.62 10.73
N SER A 50 -6.52 1.29 10.53
CA SER A 50 -7.25 0.62 9.45
C SER A 50 -6.79 1.00 8.03
N VAL A 51 -5.55 1.46 7.88
CA VAL A 51 -4.98 1.86 6.58
C VAL A 51 -4.93 0.69 5.59
N HIS A 52 -4.81 -0.54 6.07
CA HIS A 52 -4.88 -1.75 5.25
C HIS A 52 -6.25 -1.95 4.60
N LEU A 53 -7.36 -1.74 5.33
CA LEU A 53 -8.71 -1.81 4.76
C LEU A 53 -8.91 -0.71 3.75
N PHE A 54 -8.49 0.51 4.10
CA PHE A 54 -8.55 1.64 3.20
C PHE A 54 -7.79 1.37 1.89
N ALA A 55 -6.52 0.95 1.96
CA ALA A 55 -5.70 0.70 0.77
C ALA A 55 -6.26 -0.42 -0.11
N THR A 56 -6.80 -1.49 0.49
CA THR A 56 -7.37 -2.63 -0.24
C THR A 56 -8.72 -2.32 -0.86
N SER A 57 -9.60 -1.59 -0.17
CA SER A 57 -10.88 -1.12 -0.72
C SER A 57 -10.66 -0.08 -1.82
N SER A 58 -9.62 0.72 -1.70
CA SER A 58 -9.23 1.74 -2.69
C SER A 58 -8.92 1.13 -4.05
N LEU A 59 -8.36 -0.09 -4.10
CA LEU A 59 -8.10 -0.83 -5.35
C LEU A 59 -9.37 -1.18 -6.13
N THR A 60 -10.54 -1.24 -5.47
CA THR A 60 -11.82 -1.59 -6.10
C THR A 60 -12.79 -0.41 -6.23
N HIS A 61 -12.66 0.60 -5.36
CA HIS A 61 -13.61 1.71 -5.27
C HIS A 61 -13.16 3.01 -5.93
N PHE A 62 -11.85 3.26 -6.07
CA PHE A 62 -11.40 4.46 -6.79
C PHE A 62 -11.45 4.26 -8.31
N SER A 63 -11.35 5.38 -9.02
CA SER A 63 -11.12 5.39 -10.46
C SER A 63 -9.95 4.48 -10.80
N LYS A 64 -9.99 3.87 -11.99
CA LYS A 64 -8.88 3.09 -12.57
C LYS A 64 -7.65 3.95 -12.92
N ASP A 65 -7.53 5.12 -12.29
CA ASP A 65 -6.45 6.06 -12.50
C ASP A 65 -5.17 5.44 -11.98
N VAL A 66 -4.25 5.22 -12.92
CA VAL A 66 -2.96 4.58 -12.69
C VAL A 66 -2.22 5.17 -11.47
N PRO A 67 -2.12 6.50 -11.28
CA PRO A 67 -1.41 7.05 -10.12
C PRO A 67 -2.02 6.64 -8.78
N VAL A 68 -3.35 6.55 -8.69
CA VAL A 68 -4.03 6.15 -7.45
C VAL A 68 -3.78 4.69 -7.14
N LEU A 69 -3.85 3.83 -8.17
CA LEU A 69 -3.54 2.42 -8.06
C LEU A 69 -2.09 2.19 -7.62
N GLU A 70 -1.14 2.93 -8.19
CA GLU A 70 0.29 2.85 -7.82
C GLU A 70 0.51 3.17 -6.34
N GLN A 71 -0.14 4.23 -5.82
CA GLN A 71 -0.03 4.61 -4.41
C GLN A 71 -0.66 3.56 -3.48
N CYS A 72 -1.82 3.00 -3.85
CA CYS A 72 -2.47 1.96 -3.04
C CYS A 72 -1.63 0.68 -2.99
N ILE A 73 -1.09 0.25 -4.13
CA ILE A 73 -0.22 -0.93 -4.21
C ILE A 73 1.06 -0.71 -3.41
N ARG A 74 1.67 0.48 -3.52
CA ARG A 74 2.86 0.84 -2.75
C ARG A 74 2.59 0.84 -1.25
N LEU A 75 1.44 1.35 -0.82
CA LEU A 75 1.05 1.34 0.58
C LEU A 75 0.86 -0.10 1.10
N ILE A 76 0.21 -0.98 0.32
CA ILE A 76 0.08 -2.40 0.66
C ILE A 76 1.46 -3.08 0.78
N GLU A 77 2.37 -2.82 -0.16
CA GLU A 77 3.74 -3.34 -0.12
C GLU A 77 4.43 -2.93 1.20
N LEU A 78 4.38 -1.65 1.56
CA LEU A 78 4.98 -1.13 2.78
C LEU A 78 4.42 -1.77 4.05
N LEU A 79 3.10 -1.99 4.10
CA LEU A 79 2.44 -2.65 5.22
C LEU A 79 2.81 -4.15 5.32
N ALA A 80 3.07 -4.81 4.20
CA ALA A 80 3.42 -6.23 4.14
C ALA A 80 4.88 -6.53 4.51
N MET A 81 5.78 -5.56 4.30
CA MET A 81 7.22 -5.75 4.44
C MET A 81 7.69 -6.24 5.83
N PRO A 82 7.15 -5.77 6.97
CA PRO A 82 7.51 -6.32 8.28
C PRO A 82 7.11 -7.79 8.49
N GLY A 83 6.32 -8.38 7.59
CA GLY A 83 5.86 -9.77 7.67
C GLY A 83 4.67 -9.98 8.61
N THR A 84 4.65 -9.34 9.78
CA THR A 84 3.62 -9.49 10.81
C THR A 84 2.19 -9.23 10.31
N TYR A 85 2.02 -8.35 9.31
CA TYR A 85 0.71 -7.90 8.83
C TYR A 85 0.29 -8.48 7.48
N ARG A 86 1.05 -9.44 6.92
CA ARG A 86 0.70 -10.09 5.64
C ARG A 86 -0.68 -10.73 5.68
N THR A 87 -0.96 -11.49 6.74
CA THR A 87 -2.23 -12.21 6.89
C THR A 87 -3.45 -11.29 6.88
N ILE A 88 -3.37 -10.12 7.52
CA ILE A 88 -4.50 -9.17 7.55
C ILE A 88 -4.70 -8.51 6.17
N LEU A 89 -3.62 -8.22 5.44
CA LEU A 89 -3.68 -7.69 4.08
C LEU A 89 -4.27 -8.72 3.09
N ILE A 90 -3.85 -9.99 3.19
CA ILE A 90 -4.37 -11.08 2.35
C ILE A 90 -5.86 -11.28 2.62
N ARG A 91 -6.27 -11.30 3.89
CA ARG A 91 -7.70 -11.42 4.27
C ARG A 91 -8.54 -10.24 3.78
N ALA A 92 -7.97 -9.05 3.73
CA ALA A 92 -8.60 -7.87 3.13
C ALA A 92 -8.64 -7.90 1.59
N GLY A 93 -8.12 -8.96 0.95
CA GLY A 93 -8.21 -9.17 -0.50
C GLY A 93 -7.05 -8.57 -1.30
N ALA A 94 -6.00 -8.06 -0.66
CA ALA A 94 -4.89 -7.37 -1.32
C ALA A 94 -4.31 -8.15 -2.52
N SER A 95 -3.91 -9.41 -2.31
CA SER A 95 -3.31 -10.26 -3.36
C SER A 95 -4.26 -10.46 -4.54
N ARG A 96 -5.55 -10.70 -4.27
CA ARG A 96 -6.57 -10.90 -5.31
C ARG A 96 -6.76 -9.63 -6.14
N HIS A 97 -6.89 -8.47 -5.49
CA HIS A 97 -7.11 -7.20 -6.19
C HIS A 97 -5.88 -6.78 -7.01
N ILE A 98 -4.67 -6.95 -6.49
CA ILE A 98 -3.44 -6.66 -7.23
C ILE A 98 -3.35 -7.53 -8.48
N LYS A 99 -3.57 -8.85 -8.37
CA LYS A 99 -3.57 -9.77 -9.52
C LYS A 99 -4.59 -9.35 -10.59
N TYR A 100 -5.79 -8.96 -10.16
CA TYR A 100 -6.82 -8.46 -11.08
C TYR A 100 -6.38 -7.18 -11.80
N ILE A 101 -5.82 -6.21 -11.08
CA ILE A 101 -5.31 -4.95 -11.67
C ILE A 101 -4.21 -5.24 -12.70
N LEU A 102 -3.26 -6.11 -12.37
CA LEU A 102 -2.17 -6.50 -13.27
C LEU A 102 -2.67 -7.20 -14.54
N SER A 103 -3.73 -8.00 -14.44
CA SER A 103 -4.36 -8.61 -15.62
C SER A 103 -5.19 -7.63 -16.46
N SER A 104 -5.64 -6.52 -15.86
CA SER A 104 -6.57 -5.57 -16.48
C SER A 104 -5.92 -4.29 -17.01
N HIS A 105 -4.66 -4.00 -16.64
CA HIS A 105 -3.95 -2.78 -17.03
C HIS A 105 -2.56 -3.09 -17.59
N SER A 106 -2.26 -2.57 -18.77
CA SER A 106 -0.94 -2.65 -19.40
C SER A 106 -0.12 -1.38 -19.09
N HIS A 107 0.20 -1.14 -17.82
CA HIS A 107 1.09 -0.04 -17.39
C HIS A 107 2.38 -0.59 -16.78
N PRO A 108 3.57 -0.26 -17.32
CA PRO A 108 4.84 -0.79 -16.82
C PRO A 108 5.11 -0.52 -15.34
N GLY A 109 4.79 0.70 -14.87
CA GLY A 109 4.99 1.09 -13.47
C GLY A 109 4.11 0.29 -12.50
N LEU A 110 2.84 0.08 -12.86
CA LEU A 110 1.91 -0.74 -12.07
C LEU A 110 2.37 -2.19 -11.99
N ARG A 111 2.91 -2.71 -13.09
CA ARG A 111 3.39 -4.09 -13.15
C ARG A 111 4.55 -4.31 -12.19
N VAL A 112 5.57 -3.46 -12.24
CA VAL A 112 6.72 -3.54 -11.33
C VAL A 112 6.29 -3.41 -9.86
N LEU A 113 5.41 -2.46 -9.54
CA LEU A 113 4.92 -2.27 -8.18
C LEU A 113 4.05 -3.45 -7.71
N GLY A 114 3.17 -3.96 -8.55
CA GLY A 114 2.29 -5.08 -8.22
C GLY A 114 3.05 -6.38 -8.00
N GLU A 115 4.04 -6.69 -8.85
CA GLU A 115 4.91 -7.86 -8.67
C GLU A 115 5.67 -7.77 -7.34
N ARG A 116 6.26 -6.61 -7.02
CA ARG A 116 6.94 -6.39 -5.74
C ARG A 116 6.01 -6.52 -4.53
N ALA A 117 4.81 -5.96 -4.61
CA ALA A 117 3.81 -6.07 -3.55
C ALA A 117 3.39 -7.53 -3.32
N LEU A 118 3.22 -8.32 -4.39
CA LEU A 118 2.91 -9.74 -4.29
C LEU A 118 4.06 -10.52 -3.64
N VAL A 119 5.31 -10.25 -4.02
CA VAL A 119 6.48 -10.84 -3.37
C VAL A 119 6.50 -10.49 -1.87
N ALA A 120 6.24 -9.24 -1.51
CA ALA A 120 6.19 -8.82 -0.11
C ALA A 120 5.06 -9.51 0.69
N LEU A 121 3.98 -9.91 0.03
CA LEU A 121 2.87 -10.66 0.63
C LEU A 121 3.15 -12.17 0.74
N ASP A 122 3.90 -12.73 -0.21
CA ASP A 122 4.17 -14.17 -0.33
C ASP A 122 5.44 -14.61 0.42
N MET A 123 6.32 -13.70 0.82
CA MET A 123 7.48 -14.04 1.65
C MET A 123 7.02 -14.81 2.91
N THR A 124 7.55 -16.01 3.11
CA THR A 124 7.43 -16.75 4.36
C THR A 124 8.41 -16.14 5.35
N SER A 125 7.97 -15.80 6.56
CA SER A 125 8.87 -15.41 7.65
C SER A 125 9.82 -16.57 7.94
N SER A 126 11.09 -16.41 7.52
CA SER A 126 12.23 -17.26 7.89
C SER A 126 12.57 -17.11 9.36
#